data_AF-A0A8T5UQH4-F1
#
_entry.id   AF-A0A8T5UQH4-F1
#
_cell.length_a   1.000
_cell.length_b   1.000
_cell.length_c   1.000
_cell.angle_alpha   90.00
_cell.angle_beta   90.00
_cell.angle_gamma   90.00
#
_symmetry.space_group_name_H-M   'P 1'
#
loop_
_entity.id
_entity.type
_entity.pdbx_description
1 polymer ?
#
loop_
_entity_poly.entity_id
_entity_poly.type
_entity_poly.pdbx_seq_one_letter_code
_entity_poly.pdbx_strand_id
1 'polypeptide(L)'
;MNDDEKLKESNGLAERIWKIRDNIQELENVKEGIIHFLLSRKKLDDVTKNLWISDVKDFYYNTVSAWEMLNSTSKGNLKYLDDSKNFLHNARSSLAKVISEIKFFKEELVLNLITETENSFENCWSAFYNEFDILTPEIKSTKHIKRVIKVSDSEYHLPCSVCGKISVECKIGYGLFDDHESLVYSGITHSRSLKKNLASELFKILKKRDLSEVHLFMKDYLCDEGIDAYCPECDKIYCWEHYNARVEYDDGFYDCTMGECPAGHRRMIDD
;
A
#
# COMPACT_ATOMS: atom_id res chain seq x y z
N MET A 1 17.58 18.99 -25.10
CA MET A 1 18.77 18.54 -24.36
C MET A 1 19.79 17.97 -25.32
N ASN A 2 21.02 18.47 -25.24
CA ASN A 2 22.17 17.86 -25.94
C ASN A 2 22.53 16.52 -25.27
N ASP A 3 23.22 15.62 -25.97
CA ASP A 3 23.58 14.29 -25.44
C ASP A 3 24.45 14.37 -24.17
N ASP A 4 25.27 15.42 -24.03
CA ASP A 4 26.04 15.72 -22.82
C ASP A 4 25.17 16.06 -21.60
N GLU A 5 24.01 16.69 -21.79
CA GLU A 5 23.08 17.01 -20.68
C GLU A 5 22.36 15.74 -20.20
N LYS A 6 21.93 14.88 -21.12
CA LYS A 6 21.34 13.57 -20.78
C LYS A 6 22.32 12.69 -20.01
N LEU A 7 23.59 12.71 -20.39
CA LEU A 7 24.64 11.93 -19.71
C LEU A 7 24.89 12.43 -18.28
N LYS A 8 24.93 13.76 -18.08
CA LYS A 8 25.09 14.35 -16.74
C LYS A 8 23.89 14.07 -15.83
N GLU A 9 22.67 14.18 -16.33
CA GLU A 9 21.46 13.83 -15.56
C GLU A 9 21.44 12.36 -15.18
N SER A 10 21.81 11.47 -16.11
CA SER A 10 21.90 10.03 -15.87
C SER A 10 22.93 9.67 -14.79
N ASN A 11 24.12 10.26 -14.86
CA ASN A 11 25.16 10.05 -13.83
C ASN A 11 24.71 10.53 -12.44
N GLY A 12 24.02 11.68 -12.36
CA GLY A 12 23.49 12.19 -11.11
C GLY A 12 22.40 11.28 -10.52
N LEU A 13 21.53 10.72 -11.35
CA LEU A 13 20.50 9.77 -10.93
C LEU A 13 21.09 8.48 -10.36
N ALA A 14 22.08 7.89 -11.04
CA ALA A 14 22.73 6.67 -10.58
C ALA A 14 23.41 6.86 -9.22
N GLU A 15 24.06 8.01 -9.00
CA GLU A 15 24.69 8.34 -7.72
C GLU A 15 23.66 8.49 -6.59
N ARG A 16 22.52 9.16 -6.83
CA ARG A 16 21.46 9.29 -5.81
C ARG A 16 20.84 7.94 -5.44
N ILE A 17 20.52 7.11 -6.43
CA ILE A 17 20.00 5.76 -6.19
C ILE A 17 21.03 4.90 -5.45
N TRP A 18 22.33 5.08 -5.71
CA TRP A 18 23.37 4.37 -4.97
C TRP A 18 23.36 4.72 -3.47
N LYS A 19 23.08 5.97 -3.10
CA LYS A 19 23.01 6.41 -1.69
C LYS A 19 21.89 5.74 -0.89
N ILE A 20 20.84 5.24 -1.54
CA ILE A 20 19.81 4.43 -0.88
C ILE A 20 20.42 3.18 -0.23
N ARG A 21 21.52 2.65 -0.78
CA ARG A 21 22.23 1.50 -0.23
C ARG A 21 22.76 1.73 1.18
N ASP A 22 23.10 2.96 1.54
CA ASP A 22 23.57 3.29 2.89
C ASP A 22 22.46 3.02 3.92
N ASN A 23 21.22 3.42 3.62
CA ASN A 23 20.04 3.12 4.44
C ASN A 23 19.76 1.60 4.50
N ILE A 24 19.93 0.89 3.37
CA ILE A 24 19.75 -0.57 3.32
C ILE A 24 20.80 -1.28 4.18
N GLN A 25 22.02 -0.75 4.25
CA GLN A 25 23.08 -1.31 5.10
C GLN A 25 22.76 -1.14 6.59
N GLU A 26 22.15 -0.02 6.99
CA GLU A 26 21.62 0.16 8.34
C GLU A 26 20.51 -0.87 8.62
N LEU A 27 19.61 -1.08 7.66
CA LEU A 27 18.53 -2.05 7.79
C LEU A 27 19.04 -3.49 7.93
N GLU A 28 20.13 -3.84 7.24
CA GLU A 28 20.79 -5.13 7.39
C GLU A 28 21.28 -5.38 8.81
N ASN A 29 21.83 -4.36 9.47
CA ASN A 29 22.31 -4.48 10.85
C ASN A 29 21.14 -4.76 11.80
N VAL A 30 20.02 -4.05 11.64
CA VAL A 30 18.82 -4.27 12.46
C VAL A 30 18.24 -5.66 12.20
N LYS A 31 18.17 -6.10 10.94
CA LYS A 31 17.76 -7.45 10.54
C LYS A 31 18.59 -8.54 11.25
N GLU A 32 19.92 -8.41 11.28
CA GLU A 32 20.79 -9.34 12.02
C GLU A 32 20.52 -9.31 13.53
N GLY A 33 20.21 -8.14 14.09
CA GLY A 33 19.77 -7.98 15.48
C GLY A 33 18.51 -8.79 15.80
N ILE A 34 17.50 -8.72 14.94
CA ILE A 34 16.26 -9.51 15.09
C ILE A 34 16.55 -11.01 14.97
N ILE A 35 17.34 -11.44 13.99
CA ILE A 35 17.69 -12.86 13.80
C ILE A 35 18.43 -13.40 15.04
N HIS A 36 19.43 -12.66 15.54
CA HIS A 36 20.15 -13.02 16.74
C HIS A 36 19.22 -13.11 17.95
N PHE A 37 18.31 -12.13 18.10
CA PHE A 37 17.28 -12.16 19.13
C PHE A 37 16.45 -13.46 19.05
N LEU A 38 15.92 -13.82 17.88
CA LEU A 38 15.08 -15.02 17.69
C LEU A 38 15.84 -16.31 18.01
N LEU A 39 17.10 -16.42 17.56
CA LEU A 39 17.96 -17.58 17.83
C LEU A 39 18.24 -17.76 19.33
N SER A 40 18.33 -16.65 20.09
CA SER A 40 18.57 -16.70 21.53
C SER A 40 17.38 -17.22 22.36
N ARG A 41 16.16 -17.27 21.78
CA ARG A 41 14.93 -17.62 22.50
C ARG A 41 14.79 -19.12 22.67
N LYS A 42 14.99 -19.60 23.90
CA LYS A 42 14.77 -21.02 24.26
C LYS A 42 13.30 -21.47 24.21
N LYS A 43 12.36 -20.52 24.28
CA LYS A 43 10.91 -20.80 24.32
C LYS A 43 10.30 -21.11 22.95
N LEU A 44 10.96 -20.70 21.86
CA LEU A 44 10.52 -21.05 20.52
C LEU A 44 11.11 -22.40 20.11
N ASP A 45 10.29 -23.27 19.56
CA ASP A 45 10.76 -24.47 18.87
C ASP A 45 11.47 -24.09 17.55
N ASP A 46 12.25 -25.01 17.01
CA ASP A 46 13.08 -24.74 15.83
C ASP A 46 12.25 -24.48 14.57
N VAL A 47 11.04 -25.02 14.46
CA VAL A 47 10.16 -24.77 13.30
C VAL A 47 9.69 -23.33 13.34
N THR A 48 9.17 -22.87 14.48
CA THR A 48 8.72 -21.48 14.64
C THR A 48 9.86 -20.48 14.45
N LYS A 49 11.06 -20.75 14.99
CA LYS A 49 12.24 -19.90 14.76
C LYS A 49 12.58 -19.76 13.28
N ASN A 50 12.64 -20.88 12.57
CA ASN A 50 13.00 -20.88 11.16
C ASN A 50 11.96 -20.13 10.32
N LEU A 51 10.67 -20.25 10.66
CA LEU A 51 9.60 -19.51 10.02
C LEU A 51 9.79 -17.99 10.20
N TRP A 52 9.88 -17.51 11.45
CA TRP A 52 10.01 -16.07 11.74
C TRP A 52 11.32 -15.48 11.20
N ILE A 53 12.42 -16.24 11.23
CA ILE A 53 13.69 -15.83 10.59
C ILE A 53 13.53 -15.72 9.08
N SER A 54 12.73 -16.58 8.44
CA SER A 54 12.42 -16.48 7.01
C SER A 54 11.67 -15.18 6.72
N ASP A 55 10.66 -14.85 7.53
CA ASP A 55 9.88 -13.61 7.37
C ASP A 55 10.75 -12.36 7.50
N VAL A 56 11.69 -12.34 8.46
CA VAL A 56 12.70 -11.26 8.61
C VAL A 56 13.58 -11.14 7.37
N LYS A 57 13.98 -12.27 6.78
CA LYS A 57 14.79 -12.30 5.56
C LYS A 57 14.02 -11.81 4.34
N ASP A 58 12.78 -12.25 4.19
CA ASP A 58 11.92 -11.86 3.06
C ASP A 58 11.65 -10.36 3.06
N PHE A 59 11.39 -9.77 4.24
CA PHE A 59 11.34 -8.33 4.42
C PHE A 59 12.58 -7.61 3.87
N TYR A 60 13.77 -8.03 4.31
CA TYR A 60 15.02 -7.41 3.90
C TYR A 60 15.29 -7.62 2.40
N TYR A 61 15.12 -8.83 1.89
CA TYR A 61 15.40 -9.15 0.49
C TYR A 61 14.43 -8.45 -0.46
N ASN A 62 13.16 -8.28 -0.09
CA ASN A 62 12.24 -7.44 -0.87
C ASN A 62 12.74 -5.98 -0.95
N THR A 63 13.31 -5.43 0.12
CA THR A 63 13.90 -4.08 0.11
C THR A 63 15.13 -4.00 -0.81
N VAL A 64 15.99 -5.02 -0.78
CA VAL A 64 17.16 -5.11 -1.68
C VAL A 64 16.72 -5.24 -3.14
N SER A 65 15.75 -6.11 -3.44
CA SER A 65 15.21 -6.27 -4.80
C SER A 65 14.56 -4.98 -5.30
N ALA A 66 13.86 -4.23 -4.45
CA ALA A 66 13.34 -2.91 -4.81
C ALA A 66 14.47 -1.98 -5.28
N TRP A 67 15.60 -1.95 -4.57
CA TRP A 67 16.77 -1.15 -4.94
C TRP A 67 17.41 -1.62 -6.25
N GLU A 68 17.55 -2.92 -6.46
CA GLU A 68 18.11 -3.48 -7.70
C GLU A 68 17.26 -3.10 -8.94
N MET A 69 15.94 -3.13 -8.80
CA MET A 69 15.00 -2.70 -9.84
C MET A 69 15.08 -1.19 -10.10
N LEU A 70 15.17 -0.37 -9.05
CA LEU A 70 15.35 1.08 -9.18
C LEU A 70 16.71 1.44 -9.81
N ASN A 71 17.78 0.75 -9.42
CA ASN A 71 19.10 0.92 -10.03
C ASN A 71 19.14 0.44 -11.48
N SER A 72 18.32 -0.55 -11.85
CA SER A 72 18.14 -0.94 -13.26
C SER A 72 17.42 0.15 -14.06
N THR A 73 16.50 0.88 -13.42
CA THR A 73 15.79 2.03 -14.00
C THR A 73 16.76 3.18 -14.32
N SER A 74 17.75 3.44 -13.46
CA SER A 74 18.79 4.47 -13.71
C SER A 74 19.63 4.18 -14.97
N LYS A 75 19.71 2.90 -15.37
CA LYS A 75 20.39 2.43 -16.58
C LYS A 75 19.49 2.46 -17.82
N GLY A 76 18.33 3.12 -17.74
CA GLY A 76 17.38 3.29 -18.85
C GLY A 76 16.25 2.25 -18.92
N ASN A 77 16.17 1.31 -17.97
CA ASN A 77 15.13 0.27 -17.99
C ASN A 77 13.87 0.70 -17.21
N LEU A 78 13.14 1.70 -17.71
CA LEU A 78 11.98 2.30 -17.03
C LEU A 78 10.87 1.32 -16.62
N LYS A 79 10.74 0.17 -17.29
CA LYS A 79 9.76 -0.86 -16.94
C LYS A 79 9.93 -1.42 -15.52
N TYR A 80 11.13 -1.33 -14.93
CA TYR A 80 11.41 -1.85 -13.59
C TYR A 80 11.00 -0.87 -12.47
N LEU A 81 10.53 0.33 -12.80
CA LEU A 81 10.10 1.29 -11.79
C LEU A 81 8.88 0.79 -11.02
N ASP A 82 7.90 0.21 -11.71
CA ASP A 82 6.71 -0.37 -11.08
C ASP A 82 7.06 -1.63 -10.28
N ASP A 83 7.97 -2.47 -10.80
CA ASP A 83 8.48 -3.64 -10.08
C ASP A 83 9.18 -3.22 -8.78
N SER A 84 9.98 -2.15 -8.82
CA SER A 84 10.64 -1.58 -7.63
C SER A 84 9.63 -1.17 -6.56
N LYS A 85 8.57 -0.45 -6.96
CA LYS A 85 7.46 -0.05 -6.06
C LYS A 85 6.80 -1.28 -5.45
N ASN A 86 6.47 -2.28 -6.28
CA ASN A 86 5.83 -3.51 -5.82
C ASN A 86 6.68 -4.25 -4.79
N PHE A 87 7.98 -4.40 -5.02
CA PHE A 87 8.90 -5.01 -4.04
C PHE A 87 8.97 -4.22 -2.74
N LEU A 88 9.01 -2.88 -2.80
CA LEU A 88 9.02 -2.05 -1.60
C LEU A 88 7.71 -2.17 -0.79
N HIS A 89 6.57 -2.25 -1.46
CA HIS A 89 5.28 -2.52 -0.81
C HIS A 89 5.25 -3.91 -0.16
N ASN A 90 5.75 -4.94 -0.86
CA ASN A 90 5.86 -6.28 -0.30
C ASN A 90 6.77 -6.29 0.94
N ALA A 91 7.88 -5.56 0.91
CA ALA A 91 8.75 -5.39 2.08
C ALA A 91 7.98 -4.78 3.26
N ARG A 92 7.17 -3.74 3.05
CA ARG A 92 6.34 -3.12 4.10
C ARG A 92 5.34 -4.11 4.70
N SER A 93 4.69 -4.93 3.88
CA SER A 93 3.79 -5.98 4.36
C SER A 93 4.52 -7.06 5.17
N SER A 94 5.69 -7.51 4.71
CA SER A 94 6.54 -8.44 5.46
C SER A 94 7.02 -7.84 6.79
N LEU A 95 7.36 -6.55 6.83
CA LEU A 95 7.74 -5.85 8.06
C LEU A 95 6.61 -5.89 9.10
N ALA A 96 5.37 -5.61 8.71
CA ALA A 96 4.22 -5.65 9.62
C ALA A 96 4.07 -7.04 10.27
N LYS A 97 4.25 -8.11 9.48
CA LYS A 97 4.25 -9.49 9.97
C LYS A 97 5.39 -9.73 10.99
N VAL A 98 6.63 -9.35 10.64
CA VAL A 98 7.81 -9.48 11.52
C VAL A 98 7.58 -8.76 12.85
N ILE A 99 7.06 -7.53 12.82
CA ILE A 99 6.76 -6.74 14.02
C ILE A 99 5.73 -7.46 14.89
N SER A 100 4.65 -7.97 14.30
CA SER A 100 3.62 -8.72 15.04
C SER A 100 4.21 -9.94 15.74
N GLU A 101 5.07 -10.70 15.07
CA GLU A 101 5.72 -11.89 15.62
C GLU A 101 6.64 -11.56 16.80
N ILE A 102 7.50 -10.55 16.68
CA ILE A 102 8.43 -10.21 17.76
C ILE A 102 7.73 -9.51 18.93
N LYS A 103 6.66 -8.74 18.68
CA LYS A 103 5.86 -8.06 19.72
C LYS A 103 5.28 -9.04 20.77
N PHE A 104 5.11 -10.31 20.39
CA PHE A 104 4.72 -11.41 21.29
C PHE A 104 5.54 -11.48 22.59
N PHE A 105 6.84 -11.16 22.56
CA PHE A 105 7.72 -11.33 23.72
C PHE A 105 7.54 -10.28 24.82
N LYS A 106 6.90 -9.12 24.55
CA LYS A 106 6.61 -8.05 25.53
C LYS A 106 7.83 -7.60 26.37
N GLU A 107 9.02 -7.65 25.78
CA GLU A 107 10.29 -7.24 26.41
C GLU A 107 10.73 -5.84 25.94
N GLU A 108 11.39 -5.05 26.80
CA GLU A 108 11.88 -3.71 26.43
C GLU A 108 12.85 -3.74 25.25
N LEU A 109 13.75 -4.73 25.21
CA LEU A 109 14.66 -4.95 24.09
C LEU A 109 13.91 -5.12 22.76
N VAL A 110 12.73 -5.75 22.78
CA VAL A 110 11.90 -5.96 21.59
C VAL A 110 11.28 -4.66 21.12
N LEU A 111 10.80 -3.82 22.04
CA LEU A 111 10.26 -2.49 21.68
C LEU A 111 11.34 -1.62 21.02
N ASN A 112 12.59 -1.71 21.52
CA ASN A 112 13.72 -1.01 20.90
C ASN A 112 14.02 -1.57 19.50
N LEU A 113 14.08 -2.90 19.34
CA LEU A 113 14.27 -3.52 18.01
C LEU A 113 13.16 -3.15 17.03
N ILE A 114 11.89 -3.15 17.44
CA ILE A 114 10.76 -2.72 16.61
C ILE A 114 10.98 -1.27 16.17
N THR A 115 11.25 -0.37 17.11
CA THR A 115 11.46 1.06 16.83
C THR A 115 12.64 1.29 15.88
N GLU A 116 13.77 0.62 16.10
CA GLU A 116 14.94 0.68 15.22
C GLU A 116 14.63 0.16 13.81
N THR A 117 13.86 -0.93 13.71
CA THR A 117 13.47 -1.53 12.42
C THR A 117 12.54 -0.61 11.64
N GLU A 118 11.50 -0.08 12.29
CA GLU A 118 10.56 0.86 11.68
C GLU A 118 11.27 2.12 11.21
N ASN A 119 12.12 2.72 12.05
CA ASN A 119 12.88 3.92 11.67
C ASN A 119 13.83 3.65 10.49
N SER A 120 14.56 2.54 10.52
CA SER A 120 15.49 2.18 9.45
C SER A 120 14.75 1.89 8.13
N PHE A 121 13.60 1.23 8.19
CA PHE A 121 12.76 0.99 7.02
C PHE A 121 12.13 2.28 6.50
N GLU A 122 11.63 3.18 7.35
CA GLU A 122 11.07 4.46 6.92
C GLU A 122 12.13 5.38 6.28
N ASN A 123 13.38 5.28 6.71
CA ASN A 123 14.52 5.93 6.02
C ASN A 123 14.72 5.36 4.61
N CYS A 124 14.65 4.02 4.45
CA CYS A 124 14.68 3.39 3.13
C CYS A 124 13.49 3.88 2.30
N TRP A 125 12.27 3.73 2.82
CA TRP A 125 11.02 4.11 2.18
C TRP A 125 11.05 5.54 1.65
N SER A 126 11.41 6.49 2.50
CA SER A 126 11.51 7.91 2.13
C SER A 126 12.53 8.14 1.02
N ALA A 127 13.69 7.46 1.07
CA ALA A 127 14.71 7.59 0.03
C ALA A 127 14.26 7.01 -1.32
N PHE A 128 13.54 5.88 -1.31
CA PHE A 128 12.92 5.32 -2.52
C PHE A 128 11.87 6.25 -3.10
N TYR A 129 10.94 6.73 -2.28
CA TYR A 129 9.84 7.57 -2.76
C TYR A 129 10.31 8.92 -3.30
N ASN A 130 11.35 9.51 -2.72
CA ASN A 130 11.99 10.70 -3.30
C ASN A 130 12.47 10.44 -4.73
N GLU A 131 13.10 9.30 -5.01
CA GLU A 131 13.53 8.97 -6.37
C GLU A 131 12.36 8.56 -7.27
N PHE A 132 11.33 7.90 -6.73
CA PHE A 132 10.10 7.62 -7.47
C PHE A 132 9.41 8.91 -7.90
N ASP A 133 9.34 9.93 -7.05
CA ASP A 133 8.75 11.22 -7.40
C ASP A 133 9.55 11.97 -8.48
N ILE A 134 10.87 11.78 -8.51
CA ILE A 134 11.74 12.36 -9.54
C ILE A 134 11.61 11.60 -10.87
N LEU A 135 11.48 10.27 -10.83
CA LEU A 135 11.46 9.39 -12.02
C LEU A 135 10.09 9.17 -12.62
N THR A 136 9.08 9.23 -11.78
CA THR A 136 7.70 9.51 -12.14
C THR A 136 7.44 10.94 -11.72
N PRO A 137 8.11 11.95 -12.34
CA PRO A 137 7.64 13.31 -12.16
C PRO A 137 6.22 13.21 -12.62
N GLU A 138 5.28 13.40 -11.68
CA GLU A 138 3.88 13.26 -11.98
C GLU A 138 3.71 13.91 -13.34
N ILE A 139 3.09 13.20 -14.28
CA ILE A 139 2.35 13.94 -15.27
C ILE A 139 1.49 14.81 -14.37
N LYS A 140 1.91 16.08 -14.15
CA LYS A 140 1.14 17.16 -13.57
C LYS A 140 0.08 17.42 -14.61
N SER A 141 -0.70 16.39 -14.84
CA SER A 141 -1.93 16.36 -15.54
C SER A 141 -2.82 17.05 -14.55
N THR A 142 -2.73 18.37 -14.62
CA THR A 142 -3.80 19.29 -14.31
C THR A 142 -5.11 18.92 -15.02
N LYS A 143 -5.21 17.79 -15.77
CA LYS A 143 -6.51 17.15 -15.96
C LYS A 143 -7.04 16.77 -14.58
N HIS A 144 -7.97 17.61 -14.17
CA HIS A 144 -9.06 17.29 -13.29
C HIS A 144 -9.47 15.81 -13.44
N ILE A 145 -9.00 14.96 -12.52
CA ILE A 145 -9.42 13.57 -12.42
C ILE A 145 -10.92 13.60 -12.08
N LYS A 146 -11.72 12.83 -12.82
CA LYS A 146 -13.16 12.78 -12.56
C LYS A 146 -13.39 11.99 -11.28
N ARG A 147 -14.07 12.59 -10.29
CA ARG A 147 -14.42 11.92 -9.01
C ARG A 147 -15.26 10.64 -9.22
N VAL A 148 -16.10 10.63 -10.26
CA VAL A 148 -16.94 9.49 -10.64
C VAL A 148 -16.88 9.34 -12.16
N ILE A 149 -16.63 8.11 -12.62
CA ILE A 149 -16.64 7.74 -14.03
C ILE A 149 -17.82 6.79 -14.25
N LYS A 150 -18.79 7.23 -15.05
CA LYS A 150 -19.84 6.34 -15.55
C LYS A 150 -19.28 5.57 -16.75
N VAL A 151 -19.12 4.26 -16.60
CA VAL A 151 -18.63 3.38 -17.69
C VAL A 151 -19.80 2.94 -18.56
N SER A 152 -20.90 2.53 -17.92
CA SER A 152 -22.14 2.12 -18.58
C SER A 152 -23.36 2.47 -17.72
N ASP A 153 -24.56 2.04 -18.10
CA ASP A 153 -25.74 2.14 -17.22
C ASP A 153 -25.70 1.17 -16.05
N SER A 154 -24.85 0.13 -16.13
CA SER A 154 -24.68 -0.90 -15.12
C SER A 154 -23.36 -0.80 -14.35
N GLU A 155 -22.53 0.22 -14.60
CA GLU A 155 -21.16 0.28 -14.05
C GLU A 155 -20.63 1.70 -13.84
N TYR A 156 -20.07 1.92 -12.66
CA TYR A 156 -19.40 3.15 -12.25
C TYR A 156 -18.07 2.84 -11.59
N HIS A 157 -17.08 3.70 -11.83
CA HIS A 157 -15.77 3.64 -11.21
C HIS A 157 -15.47 4.92 -10.42
N LEU A 158 -14.78 4.75 -9.29
CA LEU A 158 -14.22 5.85 -8.51
C LEU A 158 -12.68 5.78 -8.58
N PRO A 159 -12.03 6.68 -9.32
CA PRO A 159 -10.59 6.72 -9.41
C PRO A 159 -9.94 7.42 -8.22
N CYS A 160 -8.70 7.05 -7.94
CA CYS A 160 -7.82 7.75 -7.03
C CYS A 160 -7.68 9.22 -7.43
N SER A 161 -7.81 10.12 -6.47
CA SER A 161 -7.75 11.56 -6.68
C SER A 161 -6.33 12.08 -6.92
N VAL A 162 -5.32 11.23 -6.74
CA VAL A 162 -3.90 11.53 -6.99
C VAL A 162 -3.48 11.00 -8.36
N CYS A 163 -3.51 9.67 -8.56
CA CYS A 163 -3.00 9.06 -9.78
C CYS A 163 -4.06 8.69 -10.83
N GLY A 164 -5.35 8.77 -10.52
CA GLY A 164 -6.43 8.41 -11.44
C GLY A 164 -6.69 6.91 -11.62
N LYS A 165 -5.88 6.03 -11.00
CA LYS A 165 -6.10 4.58 -10.99
C LYS A 165 -7.46 4.25 -10.38
N ILE A 166 -8.21 3.33 -10.99
CA ILE A 166 -9.52 2.90 -10.45
C ILE A 166 -9.30 2.25 -9.08
N SER A 167 -9.93 2.81 -8.05
CA SER A 167 -9.80 2.36 -6.66
C SER A 167 -11.07 1.69 -6.15
N VAL A 168 -12.21 2.04 -6.73
CA VAL A 168 -13.50 1.42 -6.43
C VAL A 168 -14.26 1.17 -7.73
N GLU A 169 -14.86 -0.01 -7.84
CA GLU A 169 -15.84 -0.36 -8.86
C GLU A 169 -17.19 -0.65 -8.23
N CYS A 170 -18.26 -0.19 -8.87
CA CYS A 170 -19.64 -0.56 -8.54
C CYS A 170 -20.33 -0.99 -9.83
N LYS A 171 -20.66 -2.27 -9.96
CA LYS A 171 -21.27 -2.81 -11.18
C LYS A 171 -22.38 -3.80 -10.90
N ILE A 172 -23.37 -3.87 -11.78
CA ILE A 172 -24.34 -4.96 -11.80
C ILE A 172 -23.69 -6.13 -12.55
N GLY A 173 -23.59 -7.29 -11.90
CA GLY A 173 -22.93 -8.47 -12.45
C GLY A 173 -23.03 -9.66 -11.51
N TYR A 174 -22.16 -10.65 -11.67
CA TYR A 174 -22.06 -11.79 -10.75
C TYR A 174 -20.89 -11.57 -9.80
N GLY A 175 -21.13 -11.66 -8.49
CA GLY A 175 -20.06 -11.74 -7.51
C GLY A 175 -19.24 -13.02 -7.67
N LEU A 176 -18.08 -13.08 -7.02
CA LEU A 176 -17.16 -14.23 -7.11
C LEU A 176 -17.83 -15.57 -6.75
N PHE A 177 -18.83 -15.52 -5.87
CA PHE A 177 -19.53 -16.70 -5.35
C PHE A 177 -21.06 -16.64 -5.55
N ASP A 178 -21.56 -15.67 -6.31
CA ASP A 178 -23.00 -15.51 -6.52
C ASP A 178 -23.46 -16.30 -7.75
N ASP A 179 -24.60 -16.98 -7.62
CA ASP A 179 -25.30 -17.64 -8.72
C ASP A 179 -26.34 -16.74 -9.41
N HIS A 180 -26.51 -15.52 -8.92
CA HIS A 180 -27.46 -14.53 -9.40
C HIS A 180 -26.79 -13.18 -9.58
N GLU A 181 -27.41 -12.36 -10.43
CA GLU A 181 -26.95 -11.01 -10.69
C GLU A 181 -27.18 -10.12 -9.45
N SER A 182 -26.12 -9.47 -9.00
CA SER A 182 -26.03 -8.66 -7.79
C SER A 182 -25.40 -7.29 -8.11
N LEU A 183 -25.43 -6.37 -7.14
CA LEU A 183 -24.61 -5.16 -7.18
C LEU A 183 -23.26 -5.50 -6.57
N VAL A 184 -22.22 -5.60 -7.39
CA VAL A 184 -20.86 -5.93 -6.97
C VAL A 184 -20.10 -4.65 -6.65
N TYR A 185 -19.61 -4.57 -5.41
CA TYR A 185 -18.64 -3.59 -4.94
C TYR A 185 -17.25 -4.22 -4.93
N SER A 186 -16.27 -3.52 -5.50
CA SER A 186 -14.85 -3.88 -5.40
C SER A 186 -14.05 -2.66 -4.95
N GLY A 187 -13.56 -2.69 -3.72
CA GLY A 187 -12.75 -1.65 -3.08
C GLY A 187 -11.25 -1.97 -3.11
N ILE A 188 -10.49 -1.27 -2.28
CA ILE A 188 -9.03 -1.47 -2.15
C ILE A 188 -8.65 -2.59 -1.20
N THR A 189 -9.49 -2.91 -0.21
CA THR A 189 -9.28 -3.95 0.81
C THR A 189 -10.13 -5.18 0.53
N HIS A 190 -11.37 -5.01 0.07
CA HIS A 190 -12.32 -6.11 -0.10
C HIS A 190 -13.24 -5.95 -1.31
N SER A 191 -13.94 -7.04 -1.66
CA SER A 191 -15.05 -7.04 -2.61
C SER A 191 -16.25 -7.73 -1.99
N ARG A 192 -17.46 -7.21 -2.23
CA ARG A 192 -18.71 -7.74 -1.68
C ARG A 192 -19.85 -7.59 -2.68
N SER A 193 -20.84 -8.46 -2.54
CA SER A 193 -22.06 -8.43 -3.33
C SER A 193 -23.23 -7.93 -2.50
N LEU A 194 -23.99 -7.00 -3.07
CA LEU A 194 -25.20 -6.43 -2.51
C LEU A 194 -26.42 -6.85 -3.33
N LYS A 195 -27.61 -6.75 -2.73
CA LYS A 195 -28.86 -7.04 -3.45
C LYS A 195 -28.98 -6.13 -4.67
N LYS A 196 -29.29 -6.72 -5.84
CA LYS A 196 -29.40 -5.99 -7.11
C LYS A 196 -30.35 -4.79 -7.08
N ASN A 197 -31.42 -4.85 -6.29
CA ASN A 197 -32.40 -3.75 -6.19
C ASN A 197 -31.81 -2.46 -5.60
N LEU A 198 -30.69 -2.53 -4.87
CA LEU A 198 -29.96 -1.38 -4.34
C LEU A 198 -29.20 -0.59 -5.42
N ALA A 199 -28.94 -1.19 -6.59
CA ALA A 199 -28.18 -0.55 -7.66
C ALA A 199 -28.84 0.72 -8.19
N SER A 200 -30.18 0.74 -8.29
CA SER A 200 -30.91 1.93 -8.79
C SER A 200 -30.67 3.15 -7.90
N GLU A 201 -30.69 2.95 -6.58
CA GLU A 201 -30.46 3.99 -5.59
C GLU A 201 -29.01 4.45 -5.60
N LEU A 202 -28.06 3.52 -5.48
CA LEU A 202 -26.63 3.83 -5.54
C LEU A 202 -26.25 4.58 -6.81
N PHE A 203 -26.73 4.14 -7.98
CA PHE A 203 -26.40 4.78 -9.26
C PHE A 203 -27.05 6.16 -9.40
N LYS A 204 -28.18 6.42 -8.72
CA LYS A 204 -28.74 7.77 -8.61
C LYS A 204 -27.82 8.69 -7.80
N ILE A 205 -27.25 8.18 -6.71
CA ILE A 205 -26.29 8.93 -5.87
C ILE A 205 -24.99 9.19 -6.67
N LEU A 206 -24.41 8.16 -7.29
CA LEU A 206 -23.18 8.28 -8.10
C LEU A 206 -23.32 9.29 -9.26
N LYS A 207 -24.49 9.39 -9.88
CA LYS A 207 -24.77 10.40 -10.92
C LYS A 207 -24.65 11.84 -10.40
N LYS A 208 -24.97 12.09 -9.12
CA LYS A 208 -24.79 13.41 -8.47
C LYS A 208 -23.32 13.71 -8.16
N ARG A 209 -22.46 12.68 -8.11
CA ARG A 209 -21.03 12.77 -7.76
C ARG A 209 -20.77 13.24 -6.33
N ASP A 210 -21.69 12.97 -5.42
CA ASP A 210 -21.55 13.23 -4.00
C ASP A 210 -20.95 12.00 -3.32
N LEU A 211 -19.63 11.99 -3.12
CA LEU A 211 -18.94 10.84 -2.53
C LEU A 211 -19.32 10.62 -1.06
N SER A 212 -19.70 11.68 -0.35
CA SER A 212 -20.16 11.55 1.04
C SER A 212 -21.49 10.79 1.09
N GLU A 213 -22.44 11.11 0.20
CA GLU A 213 -23.70 10.37 0.08
C GLU A 213 -23.47 8.91 -0.35
N VAL A 214 -22.51 8.64 -1.26
CA VAL A 214 -22.12 7.25 -1.61
C VAL A 214 -21.53 6.53 -0.39
N HIS A 215 -20.67 7.20 0.37
CA HIS A 215 -20.03 6.60 1.55
C HIS A 215 -21.05 6.25 2.63
N LEU A 216 -22.00 7.15 2.92
CA LEU A 216 -23.10 6.89 3.86
C LEU A 216 -23.98 5.73 3.37
N PHE A 217 -24.30 5.68 2.08
CA PHE A 217 -25.02 4.55 1.50
C PHE A 217 -24.27 3.23 1.72
N MET A 218 -22.95 3.22 1.50
CA MET A 218 -22.15 2.01 1.75
C MET A 218 -22.13 1.66 3.24
N LYS A 219 -22.10 2.65 4.15
CA LYS A 219 -22.21 2.38 5.60
C LYS A 219 -23.50 1.65 5.96
N ASP A 220 -24.61 2.06 5.36
CA ASP A 220 -25.93 1.49 5.68
C ASP A 220 -26.13 0.07 5.13
N TYR A 221 -25.44 -0.30 4.04
CA TYR A 221 -25.72 -1.55 3.31
C TYR A 221 -24.54 -2.50 3.11
N LEU A 222 -23.29 -2.05 3.25
CA LEU A 222 -22.08 -2.81 2.94
C LEU A 222 -21.30 -3.22 4.19
N CYS A 223 -20.82 -2.24 4.95
CA CYS A 223 -20.04 -2.39 6.19
C CYS A 223 -19.96 -1.06 6.94
N ASP A 224 -19.68 -1.08 8.24
CA ASP A 224 -19.70 0.11 9.10
C ASP A 224 -18.65 1.17 8.72
N GLU A 225 -17.59 0.77 8.00
CA GLU A 225 -16.50 1.62 7.52
C GLU A 225 -16.83 2.33 6.20
N GLY A 226 -17.89 1.93 5.51
CA GLY A 226 -18.30 2.46 4.20
C GLY A 226 -17.32 2.14 3.07
N ILE A 227 -17.05 3.11 2.19
CA ILE A 227 -16.11 2.93 1.07
C ILE A 227 -14.67 2.88 1.60
N ASP A 228 -14.00 1.74 1.61
CA ASP A 228 -12.62 1.55 2.08
C ASP A 228 -11.55 2.45 1.43
N ALA A 229 -11.81 3.00 0.23
CA ALA A 229 -10.92 3.93 -0.47
C ALA A 229 -11.18 5.43 -0.18
N TYR A 230 -12.18 5.77 0.64
CA TYR A 230 -12.65 7.15 0.83
C TYR A 230 -12.09 7.80 2.10
N CYS A 231 -11.68 9.07 2.02
CA CYS A 231 -11.38 9.94 3.17
C CYS A 231 -12.49 11.00 3.32
N PRO A 232 -13.30 10.94 4.39
CA PRO A 232 -14.40 11.88 4.64
C PRO A 232 -13.98 13.35 4.75
N GLU A 233 -12.81 13.62 5.33
CA GLU A 233 -12.29 14.97 5.56
C GLU A 233 -11.83 15.64 4.26
N CYS A 234 -11.23 14.86 3.37
CA CYS A 234 -10.79 15.33 2.05
C CYS A 234 -11.91 15.30 1.00
N ASP A 235 -12.99 14.56 1.27
CA ASP A 235 -14.05 14.20 0.32
C ASP A 235 -13.50 13.60 -1.00
N LYS A 236 -12.54 12.67 -0.86
CA LYS A 236 -11.75 12.10 -1.97
C LYS A 236 -11.56 10.60 -1.85
N ILE A 237 -11.38 9.96 -3.01
CA ILE A 237 -11.02 8.55 -3.15
C ILE A 237 -9.52 8.44 -3.38
N TYR A 238 -8.90 7.44 -2.77
CA TYR A 238 -7.48 7.15 -2.87
C TYR A 238 -7.27 5.65 -3.13
N CYS A 239 -6.35 5.31 -4.03
CA CYS A 239 -5.95 3.91 -4.18
C CYS A 239 -5.12 3.47 -2.97
N TRP A 240 -4.95 2.16 -2.77
CA TRP A 240 -4.17 1.57 -1.68
C TRP A 240 -2.87 2.34 -1.37
N GLU A 241 -2.06 2.58 -2.40
CA GLU A 241 -0.77 3.26 -2.31
C GLU A 241 -0.90 4.70 -1.79
N HIS A 242 -1.82 5.50 -2.36
CA HIS A 242 -1.99 6.92 -1.99
C HIS A 242 -2.83 7.11 -0.72
N TYR A 243 -3.60 6.09 -0.33
CA TYR A 243 -4.24 6.05 0.97
C TYR A 243 -3.32 5.47 2.04
N ASN A 244 -2.06 5.15 1.70
CA ASN A 244 -1.09 4.51 2.57
C ASN A 244 -1.72 3.41 3.44
N ALA A 245 -2.52 2.55 2.80
CA ALA A 245 -3.28 1.53 3.49
C ALA A 245 -2.33 0.50 4.11
N ARG A 246 -2.54 0.19 5.38
CA ARG A 246 -1.68 -0.69 6.18
C ARG A 246 -2.52 -1.66 6.99
N VAL A 247 -2.14 -2.93 6.93
CA VAL A 247 -2.74 -3.98 7.75
C VAL A 247 -2.11 -3.93 9.14
N GLU A 248 -2.94 -3.93 10.16
CA GLU A 248 -2.55 -4.06 11.55
C GLU A 248 -2.91 -5.47 12.02
N TYR A 249 -1.98 -6.09 12.75
CA TYR A 249 -2.12 -7.45 13.29
C TYR A 249 -2.11 -7.38 14.81
N ASP A 250 -3.01 -8.15 15.46
CA ASP A 250 -3.01 -8.36 16.91
C ASP A 250 -2.84 -9.85 17.22
N ASP A 251 -1.89 -10.15 18.10
CA ASP A 251 -1.46 -11.52 18.44
C ASP A 251 -1.21 -12.45 17.23
N GLY A 252 -0.74 -11.89 16.10
CA GLY A 252 -0.45 -12.64 14.87
C GLY A 252 -1.65 -12.91 13.97
N PHE A 253 -2.83 -12.39 14.32
CA PHE A 253 -4.04 -12.44 13.51
C PHE A 253 -4.32 -11.07 12.91
N TYR A 254 -4.98 -11.04 11.75
CA TYR A 254 -5.48 -9.81 11.17
C TYR A 254 -6.41 -9.13 12.19
N ASP A 255 -6.14 -7.87 12.52
CA ASP A 255 -6.98 -7.05 13.40
C ASP A 255 -7.81 -6.10 12.54
N CYS A 256 -7.15 -5.17 11.83
CA CYS A 256 -7.84 -4.22 10.96
C CYS A 256 -6.92 -3.71 9.82
N THR A 257 -7.48 -2.95 8.90
CA THR A 257 -6.71 -2.15 7.94
C THR A 257 -6.95 -0.67 8.20
N MET A 258 -5.85 0.09 8.35
CA MET A 258 -5.86 1.54 8.51
C MET A 258 -5.47 2.23 7.20
N GLY A 259 -6.18 3.29 6.83
CA GLY A 259 -5.82 4.18 5.73
C GLY A 259 -5.37 5.55 6.25
N GLU A 260 -4.32 6.11 5.67
CA GLU A 260 -3.82 7.48 5.88
C GLU A 260 -3.72 8.24 4.55
N CYS A 261 -4.56 9.25 4.35
CA CYS A 261 -4.57 9.98 3.07
C CYS A 261 -3.36 10.91 2.95
N PRO A 262 -3.06 11.49 1.77
CA PRO A 262 -1.91 12.39 1.58
C PRO A 262 -1.97 13.69 2.40
N ALA A 263 -3.10 13.99 3.04
CA ALA A 263 -3.27 15.11 3.96
C ALA A 263 -3.04 14.72 5.43
N GLY A 264 -2.71 13.45 5.72
CA GLY A 264 -2.47 12.93 7.06
C GLY A 264 -3.71 12.48 7.84
N HIS A 265 -4.90 12.48 7.23
CA HIS A 265 -6.11 11.97 7.89
C HIS A 265 -6.09 10.44 7.93
N ARG A 266 -6.28 9.89 9.13
CA ARG A 266 -6.24 8.46 9.40
C ARG A 266 -7.62 7.92 9.76
N ARG A 267 -7.97 6.74 9.25
CA ARG A 267 -9.14 5.97 9.72
C ARG A 267 -8.98 4.46 9.50
N MET A 268 -9.75 3.69 10.24
CA MET A 268 -9.99 2.28 9.93
C MET A 268 -10.83 2.18 8.65
N ILE A 269 -10.41 1.34 7.72
CA ILE A 269 -11.04 1.14 6.41
C ILE A 269 -11.57 -0.28 6.20
N ASP A 270 -11.15 -1.23 7.04
CA ASP A 270 -11.58 -2.63 7.09
C ASP A 270 -11.33 -3.18 8.50
N ASP A 271 -12.26 -3.98 9.03
CA ASP A 271 -12.25 -4.65 10.35
C ASP A 271 -12.69 -6.10 10.16
#